data_AF-A0A358SU46-F1
#
_entry.id   AF-A0A358SU46-F1
#
_cell.length_a   1.000
_cell.length_b   1.000
_cell.length_c   1.000
_cell.angle_alpha   90.00
_cell.angle_beta   90.00
_cell.angle_gamma   90.00
#
_symmetry.space_group_name_H-M   'P 1'
#
loop_
_entity.id
_entity.type
_entity.pdbx_description
1 polymer ?
#
loop_
_entity_poly.entity_id
_entity_poly.type
_entity_poly.pdbx_seq_one_letter_code
_entity_poly.pdbx_strand_id
1 'polypeptide(L)' 'MESASGDSGVFIRSMASRGSLGGMATTTGEVADVMDAFGFERILIETVGVGQSELDVATAADSTVVVLV' A
#
# COMPACT_ATOMS: atom_id res chain seq x y z
N MET A 1 -3.04 -13.86 -13.94
CA MET A 1 -2.65 -12.93 -12.86
C MET A 1 -3.42 -13.37 -11.62
N GLU A 2 -2.89 -14.31 -10.84
CA GLU A 2 -3.67 -15.09 -9.86
C GLU A 2 -4.44 -14.21 -8.85
N SER A 3 -5.76 -14.39 -8.76
CA SER A 3 -6.65 -13.63 -7.86
C SER A 3 -6.51 -14.14 -6.43
N ALA A 4 -5.75 -13.42 -5.59
CA ALA A 4 -5.60 -13.74 -4.18
C ALA A 4 -6.93 -13.70 -3.38
N SER A 5 -7.95 -13.01 -3.90
CA SER A 5 -9.26 -12.78 -3.27
C SER A 5 -10.39 -13.66 -3.82
N GLY A 6 -10.18 -14.35 -4.94
CA GLY A 6 -11.27 -14.97 -5.73
C GLY A 6 -12.24 -13.98 -6.41
N ASP A 7 -12.06 -12.68 -6.18
CA ASP A 7 -12.84 -11.58 -6.76
C ASP A 7 -12.02 -10.87 -7.84
N SER A 8 -12.56 -10.79 -9.05
CA SER A 8 -11.92 -10.15 -10.19
C SER A 8 -11.74 -8.63 -10.04
N GLY A 9 -12.50 -7.99 -9.14
CA GLY A 9 -12.37 -6.57 -8.82
C GLY A 9 -11.29 -6.26 -7.78
N VAL A 10 -10.64 -7.29 -7.22
CA VAL A 10 -9.65 -7.13 -6.15
C VAL A 10 -8.28 -7.59 -6.64
N PHE A 11 -7.31 -6.70 -6.51
CA PHE A 11 -5.91 -6.98 -6.79
C PHE A 11 -5.08 -6.80 -5.51
N ILE A 12 -4.22 -7.78 -5.21
CA ILE A 12 -3.35 -7.76 -4.03
C ILE A 12 -1.91 -7.93 -4.48
N ARG A 13 -1.03 -7.04 -4.02
CA ARG A 13 0.41 -7.11 -4.28
C ARG A 13 1.20 -6.89 -3.00
N SER A 14 1.84 -7.95 -2.50
CA SER A 14 2.82 -7.82 -1.42
C SER A 14 4.10 -7.15 -1.92
N MET A 15 4.60 -6.16 -1.17
CA MET A 15 5.80 -5.40 -1.49
C MET A 15 6.74 -5.38 -0.29
N ALA A 16 7.95 -5.89 -0.46
CA ALA A 16 8.97 -5.84 0.58
C ALA A 16 9.64 -4.44 0.59
N SER A 17 9.89 -3.89 1.79
CA SER A 17 10.60 -2.62 1.98
C SER A 17 12.06 -2.67 1.47
N ARG A 18 12.66 -3.87 1.43
CA ARG A 18 14.04 -4.13 0.97
C ARG A 18 15.09 -3.20 1.59
N GLY A 19 14.92 -2.85 2.87
CA GLY A 19 15.88 -2.01 3.59
C GLY A 19 15.66 -0.50 3.40
N SER A 20 14.49 -0.07 2.89
CA SER A 20 14.09 1.33 2.99
C SER A 20 14.01 1.78 4.45
N LEU A 21 14.31 3.06 4.70
CA LEU A 21 14.36 3.62 6.05
C LEU A 21 12.97 3.75 6.70
N GLY A 22 11.90 3.93 5.91
CA GLY A 22 10.55 4.20 6.41
C GLY A 22 9.55 3.06 6.23
N GLY A 23 10.02 1.81 6.19
CA GLY A 23 9.17 0.62 6.37
C GLY A 23 8.21 0.27 5.22
N MET A 24 8.02 1.15 4.23
CA MET A 24 7.34 0.87 2.95
C MET A 24 8.35 0.64 1.81
N ALA A 25 7.93 -0.04 0.75
CA ALA A 25 8.76 -0.12 -0.46
C ALA A 25 8.88 1.29 -1.09
N THR A 26 10.06 1.66 -1.58
CA THR A 26 10.29 2.96 -2.24
C THR A 26 9.34 3.20 -3.41
N THR A 27 8.89 2.12 -4.07
CA THR A 27 8.01 2.15 -5.24
C THR A 27 6.52 2.04 -4.87
N THR A 28 6.13 2.12 -3.58
CA THR A 28 4.73 1.99 -3.17
C THR A 28 3.85 3.08 -3.78
N GLY A 29 4.31 4.33 -3.80
CA GLY A 29 3.59 5.44 -4.43
C GLY A 29 3.42 5.26 -5.94
N GLU A 30 4.49 4.89 -6.64
CA GLU A 30 4.45 4.63 -8.09
C GLU A 30 3.46 3.51 -8.45
N VAL A 31 3.33 2.49 -7.59
CA VAL A 31 2.35 1.42 -7.76
C VAL A 31 0.92 1.94 -7.55
N ALA A 32 0.70 2.83 -6.57
CA ALA A 32 -0.60 3.46 -6.37
C ALA A 32 -0.99 4.30 -7.59
N ASP A 33 -0.07 5.11 -8.15
CA ASP A 33 -0.31 5.90 -9.36
C ASP A 33 -0.70 5.02 -10.55
N VAL A 34 -0.04 3.88 -10.71
CA VAL A 34 -0.38 2.91 -11.78
C VAL A 34 -1.76 2.29 -11.56
N MET A 35 -2.15 1.99 -10.32
CA MET A 35 -3.48 1.45 -10.01
C MET A 35 -4.58 2.49 -10.28
N ASP A 36 -4.37 3.75 -9.87
CA ASP A 36 -5.30 4.84 -10.15
C ASP A 36 -5.48 5.04 -11.66
N ALA A 37 -4.38 5.09 -12.41
CA ALA A 37 -4.40 5.17 -13.87
C ALA A 37 -5.09 3.96 -14.55
N PHE A 38 -5.14 2.79 -13.88
CA PHE A 38 -5.85 1.60 -14.36
C PHE A 38 -7.33 1.56 -13.99
N GLY A 39 -7.83 2.59 -13.29
CA GLY A 39 -9.25 2.72 -12.92
C GLY A 39 -9.62 2.06 -11.60
N PHE A 40 -8.65 1.79 -10.71
CA PHE A 40 -8.98 1.36 -9.34
C PHE A 40 -9.48 2.56 -8.53
N GLU A 41 -10.79 2.58 -8.24
CA GLU A 41 -11.41 3.67 -7.48
C GLU A 41 -10.96 3.76 -6.01
N ARG A 42 -10.45 2.65 -5.46
CA ARG A 42 -9.96 2.57 -4.07
C ARG A 42 -8.64 1.81 -4.02
N ILE A 43 -7.64 2.44 -3.45
CA ILE A 43 -6.31 1.88 -3.24
C ILE A 43 -6.06 1.83 -1.73
N LEU A 44 -5.75 0.64 -1.22
CA LEU A 44 -5.43 0.43 0.19
C LEU A 44 -3.95 0.08 0.32
N ILE A 45 -3.25 0.84 1.15
CA ILE A 45 -1.84 0.61 1.49
C ILE A 45 -1.80 0.11 2.93
N GLU A 46 -1.34 -1.13 3.13
CA GLU A 46 -1.15 -1.72 4.44
C GLU A 46 0.34 -1.68 4.83
N THR A 47 0.63 -1.17 6.03
CA THR A 47 1.98 -1.21 6.61
C THR A 47 2.18 -2.50 7.40
N VAL A 48 3.39 -3.07 7.36
CA VAL A 48 3.72 -4.37 7.99
C VAL A 48 3.94 -4.33 9.52
N GLY A 49 3.82 -3.18 10.20
CA GLY A 49 3.93 -3.07 11.67
C GLY A 49 4.31 -1.68 12.20
N VAL A 50 4.34 -1.55 13.54
CA VAL A 50 4.62 -0.30 14.29
C VAL A 50 6.09 0.13 14.17
N GLY A 51 6.33 1.41 13.85
CA GLY A 51 7.66 1.98 13.57
C GLY A 51 7.63 3.19 12.62
N GLN A 52 8.77 3.54 12.02
CA GLN A 52 8.93 4.72 11.13
C GLN A 52 8.03 4.74 9.87
N SER A 53 7.21 3.71 9.65
CA SER A 53 6.26 3.61 8.54
C SER A 53 5.05 4.53 8.67
N GLU A 54 4.79 5.07 9.86
CA GLU A 54 3.62 5.90 10.16
C GLU A 54 3.64 7.24 9.40
N LEU A 55 4.81 7.86 9.29
CA LEU A 55 5.01 9.11 8.54
C LEU A 55 4.99 8.87 7.02
N ASP A 56 5.56 7.76 6.59
CA ASP A 56 5.65 7.39 5.18
C ASP A 56 4.26 7.13 4.58
N VAL A 57 3.41 6.37 5.27
CA VAL A 57 2.04 6.12 4.80
C VAL A 57 1.16 7.38 4.86
N ALA A 58 1.39 8.26 5.84
CA ALA A 58 0.68 9.54 5.94
C ALA A 58 1.02 10.51 4.81
N THR A 59 2.21 10.38 4.21
CA THR A 59 2.60 11.18 3.04
C THR A 59 2.10 10.56 1.73
N ALA A 60 1.93 9.24 1.69
CA ALA A 60 1.57 8.51 0.48
C ALA A 60 0.06 8.34 0.25
N ALA A 61 -0.79 8.61 1.23
CA ALA A 61 -2.23 8.37 1.16
C ALA A 61 -3.05 9.63 1.45
N ASP A 62 -4.20 9.76 0.78
CA ASP A 62 -5.17 10.85 1.03
C ASP A 62 -5.76 10.78 2.44
N SER A 63 -5.85 9.58 3.00
CA SER A 63 -6.37 9.34 4.35
C SER A 63 -5.63 8.19 5.00
N THR A 64 -5.26 8.38 6.27
CA THR A 64 -4.56 7.38 7.06
C THR A 64 -5.43 6.93 8.21
N VAL A 65 -5.55 5.62 8.38
CA VAL A 65 -6.26 4.99 9.50
C VAL A 65 -5.24 4.29 10.39
N VAL A 66 -5.24 4.64 11.67
CA VAL A 66 -4.43 3.96 12.68
C VAL A 66 -5.29 2.91 13.36
N VAL A 67 -4.82 1.66 13.37
CA VAL A 67 -5.47 0.55 14.08
C VAL A 67 -4.74 0.36 15.41
N LEU A 68 -5.47 0.51 16.52
CA LEU A 68 -4.98 0.34 17.88
C LEU A 68 -5.53 -0.96 18.49
N VAL A 69 -4.83 -1.48 19.51
CA VAL A 69 -5.25 -2.65 20.31
C VAL A 69 -5.66 -2.25 21.73
#